data_AF-A0A087UHC9-F1
#
_entry.id   AF-A0A087UHC9-F1
#
_cell.length_a   1.000
_cell.length_b   1.000
_cell.length_c   1.000
_cell.angle_alpha   90.00
_cell.angle_beta   90.00
_cell.angle_gamma   90.00
#
_symmetry.space_group_name_H-M   'P 1'
#
loop_
_entity.id
_entity.type
_entity.pdbx_description
1 polymer ?
#
loop_
_entity_poly.entity_id
_entity_poly.type
_entity_poly.pdbx_seq_one_letter_code
_entity_poly.pdbx_strand_id
1 'polypeptide(L)' 'MSTTNFVESITSDMQFQLQEPYLLYKNHAGEIIGSWFYEHGDLRRITKRMQTIVLKQVSTPKRQRCASESETK' A
#
# COMPACT_ATOMS: atom_id res chain seq x y z
N MET A 1 24.88 7.01 7.42
CA MET A 1 23.57 6.40 7.07
C MET A 1 22.76 6.31 8.35
N SER A 2 21.49 6.75 8.31
CA SER A 2 20.58 6.57 9.45
C SER A 2 20.15 5.10 9.54
N THR A 3 19.89 4.60 10.75
CA THR A 3 19.33 3.26 10.99
C THR A 3 17.80 3.28 11.07
N THR A 4 17.18 4.43 10.82
CA THR A 4 15.72 4.59 10.83
C THR A 4 15.14 4.11 9.49
N ASN A 5 14.33 3.06 9.53
CA ASN A 5 13.64 2.55 8.36
C ASN A 5 12.42 3.43 8.04
N PHE A 6 12.16 3.62 6.74
CA PHE A 6 10.89 4.16 6.27
C PHE A 6 9.87 3.02 6.20
N VAL A 7 8.69 3.22 6.82
CA VAL A 7 7.61 2.24 6.87
C VAL A 7 6.32 2.92 6.43
N GLU A 8 5.68 2.39 5.40
CA GLU A 8 4.41 2.89 4.87
C GLU A 8 3.43 1.73 4.70
N SER A 9 2.16 1.97 5.04
CA SER A 9 1.11 0.96 4.92
C SER A 9 0.56 0.93 3.50
N ILE A 10 0.32 -0.28 2.96
CA ILE A 10 -0.35 -0.43 1.66
C ILE A 10 -1.86 -0.41 1.87
N THR A 11 -2.49 0.70 1.49
CA THR A 11 -3.93 0.93 1.64
C THR A 11 -4.65 0.93 0.29
N SER A 12 -5.96 0.67 0.30
CA SER A 12 -6.77 0.52 -0.92
C SER A 12 -6.90 1.79 -1.75
N ASP A 13 -6.68 2.95 -1.12
CA ASP A 13 -6.77 4.30 -1.68
C ASP A 13 -5.43 4.83 -2.23
N MET A 14 -4.33 4.07 -2.08
CA MET A 14 -3.04 4.44 -2.67
C MET A 14 -3.13 4.52 -4.19
N GLN A 15 -2.50 5.56 -4.74
CA GLN A 15 -2.40 5.78 -6.18
C GLN A 15 -0.96 5.59 -6.62
N PHE A 16 -0.73 4.82 -7.69
CA PHE A 16 0.62 4.50 -8.18
C PHE A 16 0.81 5.03 -9.60
N GLN A 17 1.98 5.60 -9.86
CA GLN A 17 2.43 5.99 -11.19
C GLN A 17 3.85 5.46 -11.41
N LEU A 18 4.02 4.71 -12.50
CA LEU A 18 5.32 4.22 -12.92
C LEU A 18 5.99 5.26 -13.83
N GLN A 19 7.08 5.86 -13.38
CA GLN A 19 7.88 6.81 -14.16
C GLN A 19 9.35 6.43 -14.02
N GLU A 20 9.84 5.57 -14.91
CA GLU A 20 11.20 5.02 -14.80
C GLU A 20 12.25 6.13 -14.65
N PRO A 21 13.20 6.02 -13.71
CA PRO A 21 13.50 4.88 -12.82
C PRO A 21 12.77 4.89 -11.46
N TYR A 22 11.69 5.66 -11.32
CA TYR A 22 10.93 5.84 -10.08
C TYR A 22 9.57 5.12 -10.09
N LEU A 23 9.21 4.59 -8.92
CA LEU A 23 7.82 4.33 -8.56
C LEU A 23 7.32 5.54 -7.76
N LEU A 24 6.39 6.29 -8.33
CA LEU A 24 5.70 7.35 -7.62
C LEU A 24 4.42 6.81 -7.00
N TYR A 25 4.13 7.19 -5.77
CA TYR A 25 2.85 6.89 -5.15
C TYR A 25 2.38 8.02 -4.23
N LYS A 26 1.05 8.14 -4.13
CA LYS A 26 0.40 9.04 -3.17
C LYS A 26 -0.06 8.22 -1.96
N ASN A 27 0.40 8.60 -0.77
CA ASN A 27 -0.01 7.92 0.47
C ASN A 27 -1.36 8.45 1.00
N HIS A 28 -1.81 7.87 2.12
CA HIS A 28 -3.06 8.24 2.79
C HIS A 28 -3.07 9.68 3.34
N ALA A 29 -1.89 10.23 3.68
CA ALA A 29 -1.71 11.62 4.08
C ALA A 29 -1.73 12.59 2.88
N GLY A 30 -1.76 12.05 1.65
CA GLY A 30 -1.78 12.82 0.42
C GLY A 30 -0.40 13.26 -0.07
N GLU A 31 0.67 12.77 0.53
CA GLU A 31 2.05 13.04 0.14
C GLU A 31 2.43 12.24 -1.09
N ILE A 32 3.19 12.84 -2.00
CA ILE A 32 3.74 12.16 -3.18
C ILE A 32 5.15 11.70 -2.83
N ILE A 33 5.37 10.39 -2.86
CA ILE A 33 6.64 9.75 -2.55
C ILE A 33 7.18 9.09 -3.80
N GLY A 34 8.50 9.21 -4.03
CA GLY A 34 9.21 8.56 -5.13
C GLY A 34 10.28 7.59 -4.62
N SER A 35 10.15 6.32 -4.98
CA SER A 35 11.17 5.29 -4.72
C SER A 35 11.97 5.02 -5.99
N TRP A 36 13.28 5.28 -5.93
CA TRP A 36 14.22 4.96 -7.01
C TRP A 36 14.66 3.51 -6.94
N PHE A 37 14.79 2.87 -8.09
CA PHE A 37 15.26 1.50 -8.20
C PHE A 37 16.52 1.44 -9.06
N TYR A 38 17.51 0.67 -8.59
CA TYR A 38 18.70 0.36 -9.36
C TYR A 38 18.37 -0.55 -10.56
N GLU A 39 17.65 -1.64 -10.32
CA GLU A 39 17.20 -2.57 -11.37
C GLU A 39 15.79 -2.22 -11.87
N HIS A 40 15.66 -1.96 -13.17
CA HIS A 40 14.35 -1.72 -13.80
C HIS A 40 13.39 -2.93 -13.69
N GLY A 41 13.94 -4.14 -13.59
CA GLY A 41 13.16 -5.37 -13.39
C GLY A 41 12.46 -5.39 -12.02
N ASP A 42 13.15 -4.92 -10.98
CA ASP A 42 12.61 -4.85 -9.62
C ASP A 42 11.53 -3.78 -9.50
N LEU A 43 11.74 -2.62 -10.11
CA LEU A 43 10.74 -1.56 -10.21
C LEU A 43 9.40 -2.10 -10.73
N ARG A 44 9.41 -2.78 -11.89
CA ARG A 44 8.20 -3.37 -12.49
C ARG A 44 7.58 -4.45 -11.60
N ARG A 45 8.41 -5.36 -11.08
CA ARG A 45 7.96 -6.50 -10.26
C ARG A 45 7.28 -6.04 -8.98
N ILE A 46 7.85 -5.05 -8.30
CA ILE A 46 7.32 -4.51 -7.04
C ILE A 46 6.04 -3.70 -7.31
N THR A 47 6.04 -2.85 -8.34
CA THR A 47 4.85 -2.08 -8.73
C THR A 47 3.64 -2.99 -8.99
N LYS A 48 3.83 -4.06 -9.78
CA LYS A 48 2.76 -5.03 -10.07
C LYS A 48 2.24 -5.73 -8.80
N ARG A 49 3.13 -6.06 -7.85
CA ARG A 49 2.75 -6.66 -6.56
C ARG A 49 1.93 -5.69 -5.71
N MET A 50 2.36 -4.43 -5.58
CA MET A 50 1.63 -3.41 -4.82
C MET A 50 0.22 -3.20 -5.38
N GLN A 51 0.09 -3.03 -6.70
CA GLN A 51 -1.21 -2.89 -7.37
C GLN A 51 -2.11 -4.11 -7.11
N THR A 52 -1.55 -5.33 -7.15
CA THR A 52 -2.31 -6.55 -6.88
C THR A 52 -2.84 -6.59 -5.43
N ILE A 53 -2.05 -6.15 -4.46
CA ILE A 53 -2.44 -6.11 -3.05
C ILE A 53 -3.60 -5.12 -2.86
N VAL A 54 -3.47 -3.91 -3.43
CA VAL A 54 -4.50 -2.86 -3.37
C VAL A 54 -5.81 -3.33 -3.99
N LEU A 55 -5.77 -3.95 -5.18
CA LEU A 55 -6.96 -4.50 -5.84
C LEU A 55 -7.68 -5.55 -4.99
N LYS A 56 -6.92 -6.45 -4.33
CA LYS A 56 -7.50 -7.49 -3.46
C LYS A 56 -8.18 -6.92 -2.21
N GLN A 57 -7.65 -5.82 -1.66
CA GLN A 57 -8.25 -5.14 -0.52
C GLN A 57 -9.61 -4.52 -0.88
N VAL A 58 -9.76 -3.99 -2.10
CA VAL A 58 -11.04 -3.45 -2.59
C VAL A 58 -12.08 -4.56 -2.80
N SER A 59 -11.67 -5.73 -3.29
CA SER A 59 -12.60 -6.83 -3.59
C SER A 59 -13.10 -7.61 -2.36
N THR A 60 -12.50 -7.41 -1.19
CA THR A 60 -12.88 -8.15 0.02
C THR A 60 -13.94 -7.35 0.78
N PRO A 61 -15.18 -7.87 1.00
CA PRO A 61 -16.15 -7.19 1.84
C PRO A 61 -15.56 -7.03 3.24
N LYS A 62 -15.52 -5.80 3.76
CA LYS A 62 -15.10 -5.53 5.14
C LYS A 62 -15.99 -6.36 6.07
N ARG A 63 -15.49 -7.47 6.61
CA ARG A 63 -16.16 -8.19 7.70
C ARG A 63 -16.26 -7.21 8.87
N GLN A 64 -17.43 -6.60 9.04
CA GLN A 64 -17.80 -5.95 10.30
C GLN A 64 -17.68 -7.01 11.39
N ARG A 65 -16.60 -6.93 12.18
CA ARG A 65 -16.62 -7.49 13.52
C ARG A 65 -17.53 -6.58 14.34
N CYS A 66 -18.83 -6.87 14.33
CA CYS A 66 -19.69 -6.39 15.39
C CYS A 66 -19.25 -7.10 16.67
N ALA A 67 -18.48 -6.39 17.48
CA ALA A 67 -18.47 -6.64 18.90
C ALA A 67 -19.90 -6.41 19.39
N SER A 68 -20.50 -7.44 19.95
CA SER A 68 -21.64 -7.30 20.84
C SER A 68 -21.39 -8.27 21.98
N GLU A 69 -20.64 -7.80 22.97
CA GLU A 69 -20.87 -8.22 24.35
C GLU A 69 -22.27 -7.74 24.72
N SER A 70 -23.12 -8.66 25.19
CA SER A 70 -24.28 -8.37 26.03
C SER A 70 -24.72 -9.65 26.70
N GLU A 71 -24.63 -9.63 28.02
CA GLU A 71 -25.00 -10.63 29.01
C GLU A 71 -26.50 -10.99 29.03
N THR A 72 -26.78 -12.12 29.71
CA THR A 72 -27.99 -12.45 30.50
C THR A 72 -29.34 -12.59 29.77
N LYS A 73 -29.90 -13.81 29.79
CA LYS A 73 -30.73 -14.30 30.90
C LYS A 73 -30.96 -15.81 30.79
#